data_AF-A0A7Y1QN93-F1
#
_entry.id   AF-A0A7Y1QN93-F1
#
_cell.length_a   1.000
_cell.length_b   1.000
_cell.length_c   1.000
_cell.angle_alpha   90.00
_cell.angle_beta   90.00
_cell.angle_gamma   90.00
#
_symmetry.space_group_name_H-M   'P 1'
#
loop_
_entity.id
_entity.type
_entity.pdbx_description
1 polymer ?
#
loop_
_entity_poly.entity_id
_entity_poly.type
_entity_poly.pdbx_seq_one_letter_code
_entity_poly.pdbx_strand_id
1 'polypeptide(L)'
;MVETFSYCVQLGGDGEIDQRTWENDFGDGYTQAGGIGINTKSETWNLTHSGVMAVGEELPLVRDFIDRHEGYKAFIWTPPGGVQGRYRCKGYKSKPLGAGLWALSFTFKQTYTP
;
A
#
# COMPACT_ATOMS: atom_id res chain seq x y z
N MET A 1 10.01 -16.09 -7.37
CA MET A 1 10.69 -15.01 -6.64
C MET A 1 9.66 -13.92 -6.39
N VAL A 2 9.68 -13.24 -5.25
CA VAL A 2 8.76 -12.12 -4.97
C VAL A 2 9.31 -10.87 -5.66
N GLU A 3 8.51 -10.21 -6.50
CA GLU A 3 8.93 -8.95 -7.15
C GLU A 3 8.98 -7.81 -6.12
N THR A 4 9.85 -6.82 -6.36
CA THR A 4 9.97 -5.62 -5.54
C THR A 4 9.43 -4.42 -6.32
N PHE A 5 8.57 -3.63 -5.68
CA PHE A 5 8.10 -2.37 -6.23
C PHE A 5 9.15 -1.28 -5.99
N SER A 6 9.81 -0.81 -7.05
CA SER A 6 10.91 0.17 -7.00
C SER A 6 10.60 1.50 -7.69
N TYR A 7 9.36 1.71 -8.13
CA TYR A 7 8.98 2.94 -8.85
C TYR A 7 8.76 4.10 -7.89
N CYS A 8 9.08 5.31 -8.34
CA CYS A 8 8.85 6.54 -7.58
C CYS A 8 7.34 6.74 -7.39
N VAL A 9 6.88 6.95 -6.17
CA VAL A 9 5.49 7.37 -5.90
C VAL A 9 5.47 8.87 -5.65
N GLN A 10 4.39 9.55 -6.04
CA GLN A 10 4.31 10.99 -5.83
C GLN A 10 4.29 11.34 -4.34
N LEU A 11 4.91 12.47 -4.01
CA LEU A 11 4.88 13.06 -2.67
C LEU A 11 3.43 13.38 -2.28
N GLY A 12 3.06 13.04 -1.04
CA GLY A 12 1.71 13.27 -0.52
C GLY A 12 0.82 12.02 -0.42
N GLY A 13 1.34 10.83 -0.71
CA GLY A 13 0.64 9.60 -0.35
C GLY A 13 0.51 9.47 1.17
N ASP A 14 -0.71 9.21 1.66
CA ASP A 14 -0.98 8.95 3.07
C ASP A 14 -0.80 7.46 3.39
N GLY A 15 -0.18 7.21 4.54
CA GLY A 15 -0.05 5.89 5.15
C GLY A 15 -0.88 5.83 6.42
N GLU A 16 -1.92 5.02 6.42
CA GLU A 16 -2.71 4.70 7.60
C GLU A 16 -2.08 3.50 8.32
N ILE A 17 -1.74 3.69 9.60
CA ILE A 17 -1.18 2.65 10.45
C ILE A 17 -2.23 2.32 11.51
N ASP A 18 -2.80 1.13 11.44
CA ASP A 18 -3.76 0.62 12.41
C ASP A 18 -3.07 -0.40 13.34
N GLN A 19 -3.37 -0.31 14.64
CA GLN A 19 -2.94 -1.27 15.65
C GLN A 19 -4.16 -1.93 16.26
N ARG A 20 -4.33 -3.22 15.99
CA ARG A 20 -5.49 -3.98 16.43
C ARG A 20 -5.38 -4.38 17.90
N THR A 21 -5.83 -3.53 18.81
CA THR A 21 -5.86 -3.82 20.25
C THR A 21 -7.26 -4.21 20.72
N TRP A 22 -7.32 -4.91 21.85
CA TRP A 22 -8.54 -5.04 22.66
C TRP A 22 -8.32 -4.28 23.96
N GLU A 23 -9.40 -3.76 24.51
CA GLU A 23 -9.41 -3.02 25.75
C GLU A 23 -10.64 -3.43 26.57
N ASN A 24 -10.47 -3.55 27.88
CA ASN A 24 -11.54 -3.79 28.83
C ASN A 24 -11.39 -2.85 30.02
N ASP A 25 -12.42 -2.02 30.25
CA ASP A 25 -12.49 -1.09 31.37
C ASP A 25 -13.24 -1.73 32.53
N PHE A 26 -12.67 -1.64 33.73
CA PHE A 26 -13.26 -2.25 34.92
C PHE A 26 -14.21 -1.30 35.68
N GLY A 27 -14.34 -0.03 35.26
CA GLY A 27 -15.23 0.95 35.86
C GLY A 27 -14.73 1.58 37.17
N ASP A 28 -13.55 1.18 37.64
CA ASP A 28 -12.90 1.66 38.88
C ASP A 28 -11.63 2.50 38.58
N GLY A 29 -11.45 2.89 37.31
CA GLY A 29 -10.28 3.62 36.83
C GLY A 29 -9.13 2.73 36.36
N TYR A 30 -9.29 1.39 36.41
CA TYR A 30 -8.36 0.46 35.79
C TYR A 30 -8.86 -0.03 34.44
N THR A 31 -7.92 -0.10 33.51
CA THR A 31 -8.14 -0.60 32.16
C THR A 31 -7.09 -1.64 31.82
N GLN A 32 -7.51 -2.78 31.28
CA GLN A 32 -6.63 -3.79 30.72
C GLN A 32 -6.69 -3.73 29.19
N ALA A 33 -5.52 -3.71 28.55
CA ALA A 33 -5.42 -3.73 27.10
C ALA A 33 -4.41 -4.78 26.61
N GLY A 34 -4.59 -5.27 25.38
CA GLY A 34 -3.67 -6.19 24.74
C GLY A 34 -3.76 -6.16 23.22
N GLY A 35 -2.72 -6.65 22.53
CA GLY A 35 -2.71 -6.79 21.08
C GLY A 35 -3.52 -8.01 20.62
N ILE A 36 -4.23 -7.88 19.50
CA ILE A 36 -5.01 -8.97 18.90
C ILE A 36 -4.22 -9.59 17.74
N GLY A 37 -3.88 -10.88 17.87
CA GLY A 37 -3.23 -11.69 16.83
C GLY A 37 -1.70 -11.63 16.85
N ILE A 38 -1.05 -12.34 15.91
CA ILE A 38 0.42 -12.38 15.79
C ILE A 38 0.96 -11.06 15.26
N ASN A 39 0.26 -10.46 14.28
CA ASN A 39 0.60 -9.17 13.71
C ASN A 39 -0.50 -8.16 14.04
N THR A 40 -0.30 -7.40 15.10
CA THR A 40 -1.23 -6.36 15.57
C THR A 40 -1.21 -5.12 14.67
N LYS A 41 -0.07 -4.83 14.04
CA LYS A 41 0.11 -3.66 13.17
C LYS A 41 -0.35 -4.01 11.76
N SER A 42 -1.12 -3.12 11.14
CA SER A 42 -1.41 -3.18 9.70
C SER A 42 -1.26 -1.81 9.06
N GLU A 43 -0.68 -1.78 7.87
CA GLU A 43 -0.45 -0.53 7.13
C GLU A 43 -1.22 -0.53 5.81
N THR A 44 -1.86 0.61 5.53
CA THR A 44 -2.53 0.86 4.25
C THR A 44 -2.00 2.17 3.68
N TRP A 45 -1.51 2.15 2.45
CA TRP A 45 -0.89 3.31 1.80
C TRP A 45 -1.66 3.69 0.54
N ASN A 46 -2.16 4.91 0.48
CA ASN A 46 -2.80 5.47 -0.70
C ASN A 46 -1.76 6.21 -1.53
N LEU A 47 -1.47 5.67 -2.70
CA LEU A 47 -0.37 6.12 -3.55
C LEU A 47 -0.92 6.59 -4.88
N THR A 48 -0.28 7.61 -5.44
CA THR A 48 -0.56 8.06 -6.81
C THR A 48 0.75 8.17 -7.57
N HIS A 49 0.71 7.73 -8.82
CA HIS A 49 1.79 7.89 -9.78
C HIS A 49 1.22 8.55 -11.03
N SER A 50 1.81 9.66 -11.47
CA SER A 50 1.37 10.36 -12.68
C SER A 50 2.52 10.48 -13.67
N GLY A 51 2.21 10.36 -14.96
CA GLY A 51 3.19 10.45 -16.02
C GLY A 51 2.54 10.40 -17.40
N VAL A 52 3.38 10.29 -18.43
CA VAL A 52 2.92 10.13 -19.81
C VAL A 52 2.55 8.66 -20.03
N MET A 53 1.40 8.41 -20.65
CA MET A 53 1.01 7.05 -21.06
C MET A 53 1.62 6.71 -22.42
N ALA A 54 2.94 6.51 -22.47
CA ALA A 54 3.69 6.17 -23.67
C ALA A 54 4.69 5.02 -23.41
N VAL A 55 5.04 4.28 -24.47
CA VAL A 55 5.99 3.17 -24.38
C VAL A 55 7.37 3.69 -23.96
N GLY A 56 7.94 3.12 -22.90
CA GLY A 56 9.22 3.53 -22.33
C GLY A 56 9.10 4.46 -21.11
N GLU A 57 7.90 4.93 -20.78
CA GLU A 57 7.64 5.73 -19.58
C GLU A 57 7.39 4.85 -18.34
N GLU A 58 7.57 5.40 -17.14
CA GLU A 58 7.36 4.65 -15.88
C GLU A 58 5.88 4.29 -15.65
N LEU A 59 4.94 5.15 -16.07
CA LEU A 59 3.51 4.96 -15.83
C LEU A 59 2.96 3.61 -16.34
N PRO A 60 3.20 3.19 -17.61
CA PRO A 60 2.79 1.86 -18.05
C PRO A 60 3.52 0.73 -17.33
N LEU A 61 4.79 0.90 -16.92
CA LEU A 61 5.51 -0.11 -16.14
C LEU A 61 4.90 -0.33 -14.75
N VAL A 62 4.47 0.75 -14.09
CA VAL A 62 3.72 0.69 -12.82
C VAL A 62 2.39 -0.02 -13.01
N ARG A 63 1.66 0.30 -14.09
CA ARG A 63 0.40 -0.37 -14.43
C ARG A 63 0.61 -1.87 -14.64
N ASP A 64 1.54 -2.23 -15.50
CA ASP A 64 1.85 -3.63 -15.82
C ASP A 64 2.32 -4.38 -14.59
N PHE A 65 3.10 -3.74 -13.71
CA PHE A 65 3.49 -4.33 -12.43
C PHE A 65 2.26 -4.70 -11.59
N ILE A 66 1.31 -3.78 -11.42
CA ILE A 66 0.09 -4.06 -10.64
C ILE A 66 -0.74 -5.15 -11.31
N ASP A 67 -0.86 -5.13 -12.64
CA ASP A 67 -1.61 -6.13 -13.41
C ASP A 67 -0.98 -7.54 -13.28
N ARG A 68 0.35 -7.69 -13.30
CA ARG A 68 1.05 -8.98 -13.08
C ARG A 68 0.76 -9.63 -11.72
N HIS A 69 0.43 -8.80 -10.72
CA HIS A 69 0.15 -9.23 -9.35
C HIS A 69 -1.32 -9.63 -9.13
N GLU A 70 -2.20 -9.39 -10.12
CA GLU A 70 -3.57 -9.92 -10.19
C GLU A 70 -4.44 -9.65 -8.95
N GLY A 71 -4.10 -8.65 -8.14
CA GLY A 71 -4.87 -8.31 -6.93
C GLY A 71 -4.52 -9.10 -5.66
N TYR A 72 -3.92 -10.29 -5.80
CA TYR A 72 -3.71 -11.21 -4.68
C TYR A 72 -2.23 -11.55 -4.41
N LYS A 73 -1.35 -11.41 -5.40
CA LYS A 73 0.08 -11.69 -5.22
C LYS A 73 0.70 -10.56 -4.40
N ALA A 74 1.40 -10.94 -3.34
CA ALA A 74 2.16 -10.00 -2.53
C ALA A 74 3.51 -9.70 -3.21
N PHE A 75 3.94 -8.45 -3.15
CA PHE A 75 5.24 -7.96 -3.56
C PHE A 75 5.97 -7.30 -2.41
N ILE A 76 7.28 -7.12 -2.55
CA ILE A 76 8.08 -6.36 -1.59
C ILE A 76 7.94 -4.88 -1.90
N TRP A 77 7.71 -4.08 -0.86
CA TRP A 77 7.73 -2.63 -0.98
C TRP A 77 8.24 -2.01 0.32
N THR A 78 8.93 -0.89 0.21
CA THR A 78 9.41 -0.11 1.34
C THR A 78 8.64 1.22 1.35
N PRO A 79 7.74 1.42 2.32
CA PRO A 79 7.05 2.70 2.46
C PRO A 79 8.03 3.83 2.80
N PRO A 80 7.71 5.08 2.44
CA PRO A 80 8.55 6.22 2.77
C PRO A 80 8.67 6.37 4.29
N GLY A 81 9.91 6.30 4.79
CA GLY A 81 10.21 6.40 6.24
C GLY A 81 9.86 5.15 7.06
N GLY A 82 9.42 4.06 6.42
CA GLY A 82 9.15 2.79 7.10
C GLY A 82 10.17 1.69 6.76
N VAL A 83 9.80 0.45 7.10
CA VAL A 83 10.65 -0.74 6.91
C VAL A 83 10.10 -1.56 5.75
N GLN A 84 10.99 -2.21 5.00
CA GLN A 84 10.62 -3.10 3.91
C GLN A 84 9.63 -4.18 4.40
N GLY A 85 8.53 -4.33 3.67
CA GLY A 85 7.47 -5.29 4.00
C GLY A 85 6.84 -5.93 2.76
N ARG A 86 5.88 -6.83 3.01
CA ARG A 86 5.07 -7.45 1.95
C ARG A 86 3.75 -6.70 1.84
N TYR A 87 3.44 -6.26 0.63
CA TYR A 87 2.23 -5.51 0.33
C TYR A 87 1.49 -6.17 -0.84
N ARG A 88 0.18 -5.95 -0.90
CA ARG A 88 -0.66 -6.32 -2.03
C ARG A 88 -1.46 -5.11 -2.47
N CYS A 89 -1.79 -5.08 -3.76
CA CYS A 89 -2.63 -4.05 -4.34
C CYS A 89 -3.80 -4.73 -5.04
N LYS A 90 -5.04 -4.36 -4.69
CA LYS A 90 -6.26 -4.99 -5.27
C LYS A 90 -6.73 -4.34 -6.57
N GLY A 91 -6.02 -3.34 -7.07
CA GLY A 91 -6.35 -2.61 -8.29
C GLY A 91 -5.94 -1.14 -8.23
N TYR A 92 -6.19 -0.43 -9.31
CA TYR A 92 -5.86 0.99 -9.47
C TYR A 92 -6.99 1.74 -10.16
N LYS A 93 -7.02 3.07 -9.96
CA LYS A 93 -7.87 4.01 -10.67
C LYS A 93 -7.02 4.76 -11.68
N SER A 94 -7.44 4.77 -12.93
CA SER A 94 -6.79 5.53 -13.99
C SER A 94 -7.56 6.82 -14.27
N LYS A 95 -6.89 7.98 -14.18
CA LYS A 95 -7.47 9.30 -14.41
C LYS A 95 -6.67 10.02 -15.50
N PRO A 96 -7.29 10.41 -16.63
CA PRO A 96 -6.64 11.27 -17.61
C PRO A 96 -6.53 12.69 -17.02
N LEU A 97 -5.34 13.29 -17.10
CA LEU A 97 -5.08 14.67 -16.68
C LEU A 97 -5.08 15.66 -17.86
N GLY A 98 -5.09 15.16 -19.10
CA GLY A 98 -4.99 15.96 -20.33
C GLY A 98 -3.55 16.02 -20.85
N ALA A 99 -3.38 16.49 -22.09
CA ALA A 99 -2.07 16.60 -22.77
C ALA A 99 -1.23 15.29 -22.79
N GLY A 100 -1.89 14.12 -22.84
CA GLY A 100 -1.22 12.82 -22.80
C GLY A 100 -0.76 12.37 -21.41
N LEU A 101 -1.03 13.17 -20.38
CA LEU A 101 -0.75 12.83 -18.98
C LEU A 101 -1.89 12.05 -18.36
N TRP A 102 -1.50 11.10 -17.51
CA TRP A 102 -2.40 10.22 -16.77
C TRP A 102 -1.91 10.09 -15.34
N ALA A 103 -2.84 9.84 -14.43
CA ALA A 103 -2.57 9.51 -13.04
C ALA A 103 -3.18 8.15 -12.70
N LEU A 104 -2.37 7.28 -12.10
CA LEU A 104 -2.76 6.01 -11.53
C LEU A 104 -2.79 6.16 -10.01
N SER A 105 -3.96 5.99 -9.40
CA SER A 105 -4.10 5.94 -7.95
C SER A 105 -4.36 4.52 -7.48
N PHE A 106 -3.59 4.04 -6.52
CA PHE A 106 -3.66 2.66 -6.04
C PHE A 106 -3.38 2.59 -4.55
N THR A 107 -3.90 1.54 -3.91
CA THR A 107 -3.76 1.35 -2.47
C THR A 107 -2.95 0.09 -2.19
N PHE A 108 -1.87 0.23 -1.44
CA PHE A 108 -1.06 -0.89 -0.96
C PHE A 108 -1.49 -1.27 0.45
N LYS A 109 -1.86 -2.54 0.63
CA LYS A 109 -2.22 -3.09 1.93
C LYS A 109 -1.17 -4.08 2.37
N GLN A 110 -0.61 -3.88 3.56
CA GLN A 110 0.34 -4.80 4.15
C GLN A 110 -0.29 -6.18 4.33
N THR A 111 0.47 -7.22 4.02
CA THR A 111 0.03 -8.60 4.15
C THR A 111 1.14 -9.46 4.72
N TYR A 112 0.77 -10.35 5.62
CA TYR A 112 1.67 -11.33 6.20
C TYR A 112 1.37 -12.69 5.59
N THR A 113 2.39 -13.36 5.08
CA THR A 113 2.31 -14.75 4.62
C THR A 113 2.89 -15.64 5.71
N PRO A 114 2.22 -16.74 6.09
CA PRO A 114 2.78 -17.72 7.03
C PRO A 114 4.06 -18.37 6.49
#